data_AF-A0A5S3SAP9-F1
#
_entry.id   AF-A0A5S3SAP9-F1
#
_cell.length_a   1.000
_cell.length_b   1.000
_cell.length_c   1.000
_cell.angle_alpha   90.00
_cell.angle_beta   90.00
_cell.angle_gamma   90.00
#
_symmetry.space_group_name_H-M   'P 1'
#
loop_
_entity.id
_entity.type
_entity.pdbx_description
1 polymer ?
#
loop_
_entity_poly.entity_id
_entity_poly.type
_entity_poly.pdbx_seq_one_letter_code
_entity_poly.pdbx_strand_id
1 'polypeptide(L)'
;MSELNTNQPFAVNEQPNKNYLFPLTAMTTLFFLWGFITVLNDVLIPRLKGVFDLSYFEAMLIQFCFFGAYFIVSIPAGMLVKQLGYKKGILTGLVVASIGCLLFYPAVVVHEYWIFLSALFVLASGITVLQVSANPYVAALGP
;
A
#
# COMPACT_ATOMS: atom_id res chain seq x y z
N MET A 1 1.61 61.02 19.56
CA MET A 1 0.46 60.11 19.72
C MET A 1 -0.09 59.84 18.33
N SER A 2 0.44 58.80 17.69
CA SER A 2 0.02 58.32 16.37
C SER A 2 -1.23 57.48 16.53
N GLU A 3 -2.31 57.92 15.90
CA GLU A 3 -3.63 57.29 15.99
C GLU A 3 -3.58 55.86 15.45
N LEU A 4 -3.88 54.89 16.32
CA LEU A 4 -4.17 53.51 15.97
C LEU A 4 -5.47 53.51 15.15
N ASN A 5 -5.34 53.28 13.85
CA ASN A 5 -6.45 53.09 12.93
C ASN A 5 -7.15 51.75 13.24
N THR A 6 -8.19 51.82 14.08
CA THR A 6 -9.01 50.68 14.56
C THR A 6 -10.15 50.31 13.58
N ASN A 7 -10.03 50.60 12.29
CA ASN A 7 -11.11 50.33 11.31
C ASN A 7 -10.71 49.36 10.18
N GLN A 8 -9.80 48.42 10.45
CA GLN A 8 -9.65 47.26 9.57
C GLN A 8 -10.53 46.13 10.13
N PRO A 9 -11.67 45.79 9.49
CA PRO A 9 -12.37 44.56 9.85
C PRO A 9 -11.39 43.42 9.68
N PHE A 10 -11.15 42.66 10.76
CA PHE A 10 -10.45 41.39 10.70
C PHE A 10 -11.16 40.54 9.65
N ALA A 11 -10.57 40.41 8.47
CA ALA A 11 -11.02 39.49 7.46
C ALA A 11 -10.77 38.08 8.01
N VAL A 12 -11.76 37.56 8.73
CA VAL A 12 -11.88 36.13 9.00
C VAL A 12 -12.03 35.51 7.62
N ASN A 13 -10.91 35.05 7.07
CA ASN A 13 -10.94 34.13 5.95
C ASN A 13 -11.75 32.94 6.42
N GLU A 14 -13.02 32.86 6.01
CA GLU A 14 -13.82 31.66 6.13
C GLU A 14 -13.06 30.55 5.41
N GLN A 15 -12.30 29.76 6.16
CA GLN A 15 -11.64 28.60 5.59
C GLN A 15 -12.75 27.72 5.02
N PRO A 16 -12.75 27.45 3.71
CA PRO A 16 -13.83 26.73 3.07
C PRO A 16 -13.90 25.38 3.78
N ASN A 17 -15.10 25.03 4.23
CA ASN A 17 -15.43 23.78 4.91
C ASN A 17 -14.82 22.60 4.13
N LYS A 18 -13.57 22.24 4.45
CA LYS A 18 -12.83 21.19 3.75
C LYS A 18 -13.49 19.90 4.19
N ASN A 19 -14.24 19.28 3.30
CA ASN A 19 -14.87 17.99 3.53
C ASN A 19 -13.79 16.91 3.73
N TYR A 20 -13.22 16.80 4.94
CA TYR A 20 -12.26 15.75 5.32
C TYR A 20 -12.92 14.37 5.35
N LEU A 21 -14.25 14.31 5.42
CA LEU A 21 -15.02 13.07 5.33
C LEU A 21 -14.74 12.30 4.03
N PHE A 22 -14.69 12.97 2.88
CA PHE A 22 -14.46 12.29 1.61
C PHE A 22 -13.09 11.57 1.54
N PRO A 23 -11.96 12.24 1.78
CA PRO A 23 -10.66 11.56 1.80
C PRO A 23 -10.49 10.58 2.97
N LEU A 24 -11.14 10.81 4.12
CA LEU A 24 -11.11 9.88 5.24
C LEU A 24 -11.87 8.59 4.90
N THR A 25 -13.09 8.68 4.38
CA THR A 25 -13.86 7.51 3.91
C THR A 25 -13.12 6.77 2.80
N ALA A 26 -12.55 7.49 1.82
CA ALA A 26 -11.75 6.87 0.76
C ALA A 26 -10.53 6.12 1.33
N MET A 27 -9.86 6.67 2.34
CA MET A 27 -8.76 5.98 3.00
C MET A 27 -9.23 4.76 3.77
N THR A 28 -10.30 4.85 4.56
CA THR A 28 -10.84 3.68 5.26
C THR A 28 -11.20 2.55 4.28
N THR A 29 -11.85 2.88 3.16
CA THR A 29 -12.14 1.89 2.11
C THR A 29 -10.87 1.33 1.48
N LEU A 30 -9.84 2.16 1.27
CA LEU A 30 -8.55 1.72 0.74
C LEU A 30 -7.85 0.74 1.69
N PHE A 31 -7.77 1.07 2.98
CA PHE A 31 -7.21 0.22 4.02
C PHE A 31 -7.97 -1.10 4.12
N PHE A 32 -9.30 -1.04 4.03
CA PHE A 32 -10.14 -2.23 4.01
C PHE A 32 -9.87 -3.12 2.78
N LEU A 33 -9.88 -2.54 1.56
CA LEU A 33 -9.68 -3.29 0.31
C LEU A 33 -8.29 -3.92 0.26
N TRP A 34 -7.24 -3.15 0.57
CA TRP A 34 -5.88 -3.68 0.59
C TRP A 34 -5.68 -4.72 1.70
N GLY A 35 -6.19 -4.48 2.91
CA GLY A 35 -6.15 -5.45 3.99
C GLY A 35 -6.88 -6.75 3.64
N PHE A 36 -8.03 -6.65 2.98
CA PHE A 36 -8.78 -7.80 2.48
C PHE A 36 -8.00 -8.60 1.44
N ILE A 37 -7.35 -7.94 0.48
CA ILE A 37 -6.48 -8.60 -0.51
C ILE A 37 -5.33 -9.34 0.19
N THR A 38 -4.74 -8.72 1.20
CA THR A 38 -3.62 -9.32 1.96
C THR A 38 -4.07 -10.57 2.70
N VAL A 39 -5.22 -10.54 3.39
CA VAL A 39 -5.75 -11.71 4.11
C VAL A 39 -6.17 -12.83 3.15
N LEU A 40 -6.82 -12.49 2.02
CA LEU A 40 -7.15 -13.48 0.99
C LEU A 40 -5.89 -14.15 0.46
N ASN A 41 -4.83 -13.37 0.25
CA ASN A 41 -3.56 -13.87 -0.22
C ASN A 41 -2.87 -14.76 0.85
N ASP A 42 -2.89 -14.37 2.12
CA ASP A 42 -2.35 -15.15 3.24
C ASP A 42 -3.06 -16.50 3.41
N VAL A 43 -4.33 -16.62 3.03
CA VAL A 43 -5.07 -17.90 3.04
C VAL A 43 -4.81 -18.70 1.75
N LEU A 44 -4.67 -18.02 0.61
CA LEU A 44 -4.47 -18.65 -0.69
C LEU A 44 -3.06 -19.26 -0.80
N ILE A 45 -2.03 -18.55 -0.36
CA ILE A 45 -0.63 -18.98 -0.49
C ILE A 45 -0.36 -20.34 0.18
N PRO A 46 -0.77 -20.60 1.44
CA PRO A 46 -0.54 -21.89 2.08
C PRO A 46 -1.35 -23.04 1.47
N ARG A 47 -2.54 -22.75 0.93
CA ARG A 47 -3.31 -23.76 0.18
C ARG A 47 -2.60 -24.15 -1.10
N LEU A 48 -2.14 -23.17 -1.86
CA LEU A 48 -1.31 -23.40 -3.04
C LEU A 48 -0.02 -24.12 -2.64
N LYS A 49 0.56 -23.77 -1.49
CA LYS A 49 1.72 -24.45 -0.95
C LYS A 49 1.48 -25.95 -0.74
N GLY A 50 0.32 -26.29 -0.16
CA GLY A 50 -0.11 -27.67 0.03
C GLY A 50 -0.39 -28.41 -1.27
N VAL A 51 -0.85 -27.72 -2.32
CA VAL A 51 -1.04 -28.29 -3.66
C VAL A 51 0.30 -28.61 -4.35
N PHE A 52 1.35 -27.84 -4.09
CA PHE A 52 2.69 -28.10 -4.62
C PHE A 52 3.55 -29.06 -3.77
N ASP A 53 3.00 -29.63 -2.69
CA ASP A 53 3.72 -30.55 -1.77
C ASP A 53 5.06 -29.98 -1.25
N LEU A 54 5.07 -28.68 -0.95
CA LEU A 54 6.30 -27.95 -0.62
C LEU A 54 6.82 -28.29 0.78
N SER A 55 8.13 -28.51 0.86
CA SER A 55 8.89 -28.81 2.06
C SER A 55 8.86 -27.67 3.09
N TYR A 56 9.32 -27.96 4.31
CA TYR A 56 9.43 -26.98 5.39
C TYR A 56 10.38 -25.82 5.03
N PHE A 57 11.47 -26.12 4.32
CA PHE A 57 12.43 -25.12 3.86
C PHE A 57 11.79 -24.09 2.91
N GLU A 58 10.95 -24.54 1.99
CA GLU A 58 10.24 -23.69 1.05
C GLU A 58 9.20 -22.82 1.76
N ALA A 59 8.53 -23.35 2.80
CA ALA A 59 7.67 -22.55 3.67
C ALA A 59 8.41 -21.36 4.29
N MET A 60 9.62 -21.61 4.80
CA MET A 60 10.44 -20.56 5.41
C MET A 60 10.95 -19.57 4.36
N LEU A 61 11.26 -20.02 3.14
CA LEU A 61 11.65 -19.16 2.03
C LEU A 61 10.54 -18.18 1.63
N ILE A 62 9.27 -18.59 1.66
CA ILE A 62 8.14 -17.69 1.40
C ILE A 62 8.18 -16.51 2.38
N GLN A 63 8.31 -16.80 3.68
CA GLN A 63 8.34 -15.78 4.71
C GLN A 63 9.56 -14.86 4.57
N PHE A 64 10.72 -15.45 4.27
CA PHE A 64 11.95 -14.72 3.99
C PHE A 64 11.82 -13.80 2.76
N CYS A 65 11.20 -14.30 1.69
CA CYS A 65 10.96 -13.54 0.47
C CYS A 65 9.99 -12.38 0.71
N PHE A 66 8.93 -12.61 1.49
CA PHE A 66 7.96 -11.59 1.86
C PHE A 66 8.62 -10.47 2.67
N PHE A 67 9.30 -10.79 3.77
CA PHE A 67 10.02 -9.78 4.56
C PHE A 67 11.19 -9.14 3.78
N GLY A 68 11.87 -9.92 2.93
CA GLY A 68 12.90 -9.43 2.03
C GLY A 68 12.37 -8.39 1.05
N ALA A 69 11.18 -8.61 0.49
CA ALA A 69 10.50 -7.63 -0.36
C ALA A 69 10.23 -6.33 0.41
N TYR A 70 9.71 -6.42 1.63
CA TYR A 70 9.50 -5.22 2.46
C TYR A 70 10.81 -4.46 2.70
N PHE A 71 11.89 -5.16 3.03
CA PHE A 71 13.18 -4.53 3.28
C PHE A 71 13.74 -3.83 2.04
N ILE A 72 13.73 -4.51 0.89
CA ILE A 72 14.29 -3.99 -0.37
C ILE A 72 13.42 -2.87 -0.93
N VAL A 73 12.10 -3.03 -0.88
CA VAL A 73 11.15 -2.14 -1.57
C VAL A 73 10.76 -0.93 -0.72
N SER A 74 10.93 -0.98 0.61
CA SER A 74 10.56 0.15 1.49
C SER A 74 11.33 1.44 1.15
N ILE A 75 12.63 1.35 0.85
CA ILE A 75 13.46 2.50 0.44
C ILE A 75 12.99 3.12 -0.89
N PRO A 76 12.92 2.38 -2.02
CA PRO A 76 12.47 2.93 -3.28
C PRO A 76 11.00 3.37 -3.22
N ALA A 77 10.14 2.69 -2.46
CA ALA A 77 8.77 3.12 -2.24
C ALA A 77 8.72 4.50 -1.56
N GLY A 78 9.53 4.74 -0.53
CA GLY A 78 9.60 6.03 0.13
C GLY A 78 10.07 7.15 -0.81
N MET A 79 11.07 6.88 -1.64
CA MET A 79 11.53 7.82 -2.67
C MET A 79 10.45 8.10 -3.72
N LEU A 80 9.75 7.06 -4.18
CA LEU A 80 8.66 7.15 -5.15
C LEU A 80 7.52 8.03 -4.62
N VAL A 81 7.15 7.85 -3.35
CA VAL A 81 6.11 8.65 -2.68
C VAL A 81 6.54 10.10 -2.55
N LYS A 82 7.81 10.37 -2.21
CA LYS A 82 8.36 11.73 -2.12
C LYS A 82 8.32 12.46 -3.47
N GLN A 83 8.55 11.75 -4.58
CA GLN A 83 8.59 12.34 -5.93
C GLN A 83 7.22 12.46 -6.60
N LEU A 84 6.39 11.41 -6.55
CA LEU A 84 5.09 11.37 -7.23
C LEU A 84 3.93 11.88 -6.36
N GLY A 85 4.15 11.99 -5.06
CA GLY A 85 3.12 12.29 -4.07
C GLY A 85 2.31 11.07 -3.64
N TYR A 86 1.62 11.22 -2.52
CA TYR A 86 0.93 10.13 -1.84
C TYR A 86 -0.16 9.44 -2.67
N LYS A 87 -1.05 10.20 -3.33
CA LYS A 87 -2.14 9.63 -4.14
C LYS A 87 -1.62 8.72 -5.27
N LYS A 88 -0.58 9.16 -5.97
CA LYS A 88 0.04 8.37 -7.04
C LYS A 88 0.78 7.15 -6.50
N GLY A 89 1.47 7.29 -5.37
CA GLY A 89 2.12 6.16 -4.68
C GLY A 89 1.13 5.04 -4.34
N ILE A 90 -0.04 5.40 -3.78
CA ILE A 90 -1.11 4.46 -3.47
C ILE A 90 -1.61 3.76 -4.74
N LEU A 91 -1.87 4.50 -5.82
CA LEU A 91 -2.34 3.92 -7.07
C LEU A 91 -1.29 2.96 -7.68
N THR A 92 -0.02 3.34 -7.68
CA THR A 92 1.07 2.49 -8.16
C THR A 92 1.18 1.21 -7.35
N GLY A 93 1.11 1.29 -6.01
CA GLY A 93 1.12 0.10 -5.16
C GLY A 93 -0.05 -0.83 -5.44
N LEU A 94 -1.24 -0.28 -5.69
CA LEU A 94 -2.43 -1.07 -6.04
C LEU A 94 -2.28 -1.79 -7.38
N VAL A 95 -1.71 -1.11 -8.39
CA VAL A 95 -1.43 -1.70 -9.71
C VAL A 95 -0.41 -2.82 -9.59
N VAL A 96 0.69 -2.60 -8.86
CA VAL A 96 1.73 -3.62 -8.64
C VAL A 96 1.16 -4.83 -7.89
N ALA A 97 0.35 -4.60 -6.84
CA ALA A 97 -0.33 -5.67 -6.14
C ALA A 97 -1.27 -6.46 -7.06
N SER A 98 -2.05 -5.77 -7.91
CA SER A 98 -2.93 -6.40 -8.89
C SER A 98 -2.15 -7.24 -9.90
N ILE A 99 -0.99 -6.76 -10.36
CA ILE A 99 -0.09 -7.52 -11.22
C ILE A 99 0.41 -8.77 -10.49
N GLY A 100 0.84 -8.66 -9.24
CA GLY A 100 1.21 -9.82 -8.41
C GLY A 100 0.09 -10.86 -8.30
N CYS A 101 -1.15 -10.41 -8.05
CA CYS A 101 -2.34 -11.27 -8.07
C CYS A 101 -2.55 -11.97 -9.41
N LEU A 102 -2.37 -11.28 -10.53
CA LEU A 102 -2.48 -11.87 -11.86
C LEU A 102 -1.35 -12.87 -12.14
N LEU A 103 -0.13 -12.63 -11.65
CA LEU A 103 1.00 -13.56 -11.79
C LEU A 103 0.82 -14.85 -10.99
N PHE A 104 -0.02 -14.86 -9.93
CA PHE A 104 -0.35 -16.10 -9.24
C PHE A 104 -1.09 -17.11 -10.13
N TYR A 105 -1.92 -16.66 -11.06
CA TYR A 105 -2.64 -17.56 -11.97
C TYR A 105 -1.70 -18.45 -12.82
N PRO A 106 -0.77 -17.90 -13.62
CA PRO A 106 0.19 -18.72 -14.36
C PRO A 106 1.16 -19.45 -13.45
N ALA A 107 1.53 -18.89 -12.29
CA ALA A 107 2.37 -19.59 -11.32
C ALA A 107 1.75 -20.92 -10.88
N VAL A 108 0.42 -20.96 -10.73
CA VAL A 108 -0.29 -22.19 -10.37
C VAL A 108 -0.39 -23.17 -11.51
N VAL A 109 -0.70 -22.69 -12.73
CA VAL A 109 -0.87 -23.55 -13.90
C VAL A 109 0.44 -24.26 -14.29
N VAL A 110 1.58 -23.58 -14.14
CA VAL A 110 2.89 -24.14 -14.51
C VAL A 110 3.45 -25.06 -13.42
N HIS A 111 2.88 -25.05 -12.21
CA HIS A 111 3.34 -25.84 -11.05
C HIS A 111 4.79 -25.59 -10.62
N GLU A 112 5.31 -24.38 -10.85
CA GLU A 112 6.70 -24.02 -10.53
C GLU A 112 6.80 -23.10 -9.31
N TYR A 113 7.46 -23.60 -8.26
CA TYR A 113 7.62 -22.89 -6.98
C TYR A 113 8.34 -21.54 -7.12
N TRP A 114 9.35 -21.46 -7.98
CA TRP A 114 10.12 -20.22 -8.17
C TRP A 114 9.28 -19.11 -8.82
N ILE A 115 8.37 -19.47 -9.73
CA ILE A 115 7.44 -18.52 -10.35
C ILE A 115 6.46 -18.02 -9.29
N PHE A 116 5.94 -18.92 -8.46
CA PHE A 116 5.09 -18.58 -7.33
C PHE A 116 5.79 -17.62 -6.35
N LEU A 117 7.05 -17.89 -6.01
CA LEU A 117 7.83 -17.04 -5.12
C LEU A 117 8.08 -15.65 -5.72
N SER A 118 8.30 -15.56 -7.03
CA SER A 118 8.44 -14.28 -7.72
C SER A 118 7.13 -13.49 -7.76
N ALA A 119 5.98 -14.15 -7.99
CA ALA A 119 4.66 -13.53 -7.95
C ALA A 119 4.36 -12.98 -6.54
N LEU A 120 4.73 -13.75 -5.52
CA LEU A 120 4.62 -13.37 -4.11
C LEU A 120 5.50 -12.16 -3.79
N PHE A 121 6.73 -12.11 -4.29
CA PHE A 121 7.61 -10.96 -4.13
C PHE A 121 7.01 -9.69 -4.75
N VAL A 122 6.46 -9.80 -5.97
CA VAL A 122 5.80 -8.67 -6.65
C VAL A 122 4.58 -8.20 -5.85
N LEU A 123 3.75 -9.12 -5.37
CA LEU A 123 2.61 -8.75 -4.53
C LEU A 123 3.05 -8.06 -3.23
N ALA A 124 4.01 -8.64 -2.51
CA ALA A 124 4.57 -8.07 -1.29
C ALA A 124 5.13 -6.66 -1.55
N SER A 125 5.81 -6.45 -2.68
CA SER A 125 6.31 -5.14 -3.09
C SER A 125 5.18 -4.11 -3.26
N GLY A 126 4.07 -4.50 -3.89
CA GLY A 126 2.90 -3.63 -4.06
C GLY A 126 2.25 -3.25 -2.74
N ILE A 127 2.14 -4.22 -1.82
CA ILE A 127 1.66 -4.00 -0.46
C ILE A 127 2.58 -3.04 0.32
N THR A 128 3.90 -3.22 0.25
CA THR A 128 4.86 -2.31 0.89
C THR A 128 4.72 -0.89 0.35
N VAL A 129 4.60 -0.72 -0.98
CA VAL A 129 4.39 0.59 -1.59
C VAL A 129 3.08 1.22 -1.12
N LEU A 130 2.00 0.44 -1.06
CA LEU A 130 0.71 0.90 -0.52
C LEU A 130 0.86 1.41 0.91
N GLN A 131 1.48 0.64 1.79
CA GLN A 131 1.66 1.00 3.20
C GLN A 131 2.52 2.26 3.38
N VAL A 132 3.66 2.35 2.68
CA VAL A 132 4.58 3.49 2.73
C VAL A 132 3.92 4.77 2.17
N SER A 133 3.00 4.63 1.22
CA SER A 133 2.26 5.76 0.65
C SER A 133 1.05 6.18 1.49
N ALA A 134 0.29 5.21 2.00
CA ALA A 134 -0.98 5.43 2.69
C ALA A 134 -0.78 5.97 4.10
N ASN A 135 0.21 5.47 4.85
CA ASN A 135 0.43 5.90 6.23
C ASN A 135 0.68 7.41 6.35
N PRO A 136 1.60 8.03 5.57
CA PRO A 136 1.81 9.47 5.64
C PRO A 136 0.64 10.27 5.04
N TYR A 137 -0.09 9.71 4.07
CA TYR A 137 -1.26 10.37 3.50
C TYR A 137 -2.37 10.56 4.52
N VAL A 138 -2.67 9.52 5.30
CA VAL A 138 -3.64 9.59 6.40
C VAL A 138 -3.16 10.58 7.47
N ALA A 139 -1.88 10.54 7.82
CA ALA A 139 -1.29 11.48 8.78
C ALA A 139 -1.40 12.95 8.30
N ALA A 140 -1.26 13.21 7.00
CA ALA A 140 -1.42 14.55 6.42
C ALA A 140 -2.89 14.99 6.23
N LEU A 141 -3.85 14.07 6.38
CA LEU A 141 -5.28 14.30 6.22
C LEU A 141 -6.02 14.54 7.53
N GLY A 142 -5.42 14.14 8.66
CA GLY A 142 -5.90 14.49 9.99
C GLY A 142 -5.68 15.98 10.30
N PRO A 143 -6.45 16.54 11.26
CA PRO A 143 -6.25 17.91 11.76
C PRO A 143 -4.87 18.13 12.38
#